data_AF-A0A913X8P5-F1
#
_entry.id   AF-A0A913X8P5-F1
#
_cell.length_a   1.000
_cell.length_b   1.000
_cell.length_c   1.000
_cell.angle_alpha   90.00
_cell.angle_beta   90.00
_cell.angle_gamma   90.00
#
_symmetry.space_group_name_H-M   'P 1'
#
loop_
_entity.id
_entity.type
_entity.pdbx_description
1 polymer ?
#
loop_
_entity_poly.entity_id
_entity_poly.type
_entity_poly.pdbx_seq_one_letter_code
_entity_poly.pdbx_strand_id
1 'polypeptide(L)'
;MSGWFSRTSKTLPDCTGPFSVGCADIMFAQSESLKFGSFIRLFYPTSPKSSDSASNPKQALWCPRKEYSNGLASFINMSSWLFGKLIHWTVGNVVIPAIPNAPLISGQDDSQGMPCIVFSHGLGGNRFMYSTYCCELASHGCLVAMVEHRYSRYNLDFNLD
;
A
#
# COMPACT_ATOMS: atom_id res chain seq x y z
N MET A 1 -25.85 19.43 -11.19
CA MET A 1 -26.59 18.33 -10.53
C MET A 1 -25.58 17.25 -10.19
N SER A 2 -25.09 17.20 -8.95
CA SER A 2 -24.22 16.12 -8.47
C SER A 2 -25.08 14.87 -8.29
N GLY A 3 -24.89 13.85 -9.14
CA GLY A 3 -25.68 12.62 -9.10
C GLY A 3 -25.60 11.92 -7.75
N TRP A 4 -26.70 11.30 -7.32
CA TRP A 4 -26.82 10.51 -6.07
C TRP A 4 -25.85 9.31 -5.94
N PHE A 5 -24.94 9.13 -6.90
CA PHE A 5 -23.87 8.13 -6.87
C PHE A 5 -22.45 8.75 -6.89
N SER A 6 -22.30 10.03 -6.53
CA SER A 6 -20.97 10.65 -6.40
C SER A 6 -20.21 10.02 -5.24
N ARG A 7 -19.29 9.10 -5.57
CA ARG A 7 -18.48 8.34 -4.61
C ARG A 7 -17.31 9.20 -4.16
N THR A 8 -17.44 9.88 -3.01
CA THR A 8 -16.33 10.61 -2.39
C THR A 8 -15.23 9.64 -2.00
N SER A 9 -13.98 9.98 -2.34
CA SER A 9 -12.80 9.22 -1.90
C SER A 9 -12.68 9.32 -0.39
N LYS A 10 -12.53 8.17 0.29
CA LYS A 10 -12.27 8.15 1.74
C LYS A 10 -10.77 8.06 1.94
N THR A 11 -10.20 8.97 2.72
CA THR A 11 -8.77 8.96 3.04
C THR A 11 -8.53 8.25 4.36
N LEU A 12 -7.49 7.42 4.44
CA LEU A 12 -6.98 6.94 5.73
C LEU A 12 -6.46 8.13 6.57
N PRO A 13 -6.33 7.99 7.90
CA PRO A 13 -5.87 9.09 8.76
C PRO A 13 -4.53 9.66 8.29
N ASP A 14 -4.39 10.98 8.34
CA ASP A 14 -3.14 11.66 8.02
C ASP A 14 -2.04 11.29 9.02
N CYS A 15 -0.80 11.25 8.54
CA CYS A 15 0.35 10.94 9.38
C CYS A 15 0.75 12.13 10.26
N THR A 16 1.26 11.88 11.46
CA THR A 16 1.62 12.96 12.40
C THR A 16 3.07 13.43 12.29
N GLY A 17 3.94 12.64 11.66
CA GLY A 17 5.35 12.96 11.54
C GLY A 17 5.67 14.15 10.63
N PRO A 18 6.91 14.68 10.71
CA PRO A 18 7.32 15.89 10.00
C PRO A 18 7.53 15.68 8.49
N PHE A 19 7.69 14.44 8.03
CA PHE A 19 7.93 14.14 6.62
C PHE A 19 6.64 13.80 5.89
N SER A 20 6.56 14.19 4.62
CA SER A 20 5.56 13.63 3.71
C SER A 20 5.97 12.21 3.34
N VAL A 21 5.00 11.33 3.04
CA VAL A 21 5.27 9.90 2.78
C VAL A 21 5.18 9.58 1.29
N GLY A 22 6.17 8.86 0.79
CA GLY A 22 6.16 8.24 -0.53
C GLY A 22 5.84 6.74 -0.41
N CYS A 23 5.30 6.17 -1.48
CA CYS A 23 5.14 4.71 -1.57
C CYS A 23 5.49 4.18 -2.96
N ALA A 24 6.13 3.01 -3.03
CA ALA A 24 6.46 2.34 -4.28
C ALA A 24 6.32 0.82 -4.13
N ASP A 25 5.91 0.14 -5.20
CA ASP A 25 5.76 -1.31 -5.25
C ASP A 25 6.94 -1.90 -6.05
N ILE A 26 7.71 -2.82 -5.44
CA ILE A 26 8.85 -3.48 -6.07
C ILE A 26 8.64 -4.99 -6.04
N MET A 27 8.71 -5.62 -7.20
CA MET A 27 8.61 -7.08 -7.35
C MET A 27 9.98 -7.65 -7.73
N PHE A 28 10.46 -8.59 -6.94
CA PHE A 28 11.64 -9.39 -7.25
C PHE A 28 11.20 -10.80 -7.62
N ALA A 29 11.59 -11.29 -8.79
CA ALA A 29 11.36 -12.67 -9.22
C ALA A 29 12.69 -13.27 -9.69
N GLN A 30 13.05 -14.44 -9.14
CA GLN A 30 14.36 -15.07 -9.41
C GLN A 30 14.37 -15.92 -10.71
N SER A 31 13.25 -16.02 -11.44
CA SER A 31 13.11 -16.81 -12.68
C SER A 31 11.81 -16.45 -13.41
N GLU A 32 11.69 -16.81 -14.70
CA GLU A 32 10.41 -16.75 -15.45
C GLU A 32 9.28 -17.52 -14.75
N SER A 33 9.63 -18.54 -13.95
CA SER A 33 8.68 -19.10 -13.01
C SER A 33 8.58 -18.16 -11.81
N LEU A 34 7.53 -17.32 -11.77
CA LEU A 34 7.13 -16.45 -10.66
C LEU A 34 6.87 -17.17 -9.31
N LYS A 35 7.28 -18.44 -9.19
CA LYS A 35 7.13 -19.35 -8.04
C LYS A 35 7.97 -18.93 -6.83
N PHE A 36 9.10 -18.27 -7.06
CA PHE A 36 10.01 -17.80 -6.01
C PHE A 36 10.31 -16.32 -6.24
N GLY A 37 9.39 -15.48 -5.76
CA GLY A 37 9.50 -14.04 -5.82
C GLY A 37 8.79 -13.37 -4.65
N SER A 38 9.30 -12.21 -4.26
CA SER A 38 8.73 -11.38 -3.20
C SER A 38 8.18 -10.11 -3.81
N PHE A 39 6.98 -9.73 -3.41
CA PHE A 39 6.41 -8.45 -3.79
C PHE A 39 6.37 -7.56 -2.55
N ILE A 40 6.96 -6.36 -2.64
CA ILE A 40 7.14 -5.48 -1.48
C ILE A 40 6.54 -4.12 -1.82
N ARG A 41 5.73 -3.58 -0.90
CA ARG A 41 5.39 -2.16 -0.88
C ARG A 41 6.32 -1.42 0.07
N LEU A 42 7.10 -0.49 -0.46
CA LEU A 42 7.91 0.42 0.35
C LEU A 42 7.10 1.65 0.74
N PHE A 43 7.29 2.10 1.97
CA PHE A 43 6.92 3.42 2.45
C PHE A 43 8.16 4.11 2.96
N TYR A 44 8.32 5.39 2.63
CA TYR A 44 9.55 6.11 2.94
C TYR A 44 9.31 7.61 3.09
N PRO A 45 10.13 8.30 3.90
CA PRO A 45 10.09 9.75 4.01
C PRO A 45 10.48 10.40 2.68
N THR A 46 9.77 11.47 2.36
CA THR A 46 10.04 12.34 1.21
C THR A 46 10.36 13.74 1.74
N SER A 47 10.06 14.79 0.97
CA SER A 47 10.26 16.16 1.43
C SER A 47 9.56 16.45 2.76
N PRO A 48 10.15 17.30 3.63
CA PRO A 48 9.47 17.81 4.82
C PRO A 48 8.11 18.41 4.45
N LYS A 49 7.12 18.27 5.32
CA LYS A 49 5.82 18.92 5.14
C LYS A 49 6.02 20.43 5.17
N SER A 50 5.95 21.08 4.01
CA SER A 50 5.93 22.53 3.91
C SER A 50 4.55 23.06 4.35
N SER A 51 4.50 24.10 5.17
CA SER A 51 3.26 24.80 5.53
C SER A 51 2.56 25.47 4.33
N ASP A 52 3.29 25.73 3.24
CA ASP A 52 2.86 26.67 2.20
C ASP A 52 2.65 26.08 0.78
N SER A 53 2.55 24.76 0.60
CA SER A 53 2.42 24.19 -0.76
C SER A 53 0.98 23.88 -1.15
N ALA A 54 0.41 24.76 -1.98
CA ALA A 54 -0.90 24.68 -2.63
C ALA A 54 -1.09 23.53 -3.64
N SER A 55 -0.19 22.55 -3.69
CA SER A 55 -0.34 21.35 -4.51
C SER A 55 -0.75 20.17 -3.63
N ASN A 56 -1.98 19.68 -3.77
CA ASN A 56 -2.38 18.38 -3.23
C ASN A 56 -1.94 17.29 -4.21
N PRO A 57 -0.79 16.62 -3.99
CA PRO A 57 -0.35 15.55 -4.88
C PRO A 57 -1.38 14.42 -4.89
N LYS A 58 -1.49 13.73 -6.03
CA LYS A 58 -2.38 12.58 -6.16
C LYS A 58 -1.91 11.47 -5.22
N GLN A 59 -2.72 11.15 -4.23
CA GLN A 59 -2.47 10.08 -3.27
C GLN A 59 -2.68 8.69 -3.89
N ALA A 60 -1.97 7.69 -3.34
CA ALA A 60 -2.11 6.30 -3.77
C ALA A 60 -3.44 5.69 -3.29
N LEU A 61 -4.00 4.79 -4.10
CA LEU A 61 -5.13 3.97 -3.68
C LEU A 61 -4.65 2.90 -2.70
N TRP A 62 -5.46 2.64 -1.68
CA TRP A 62 -5.18 1.61 -0.68
C TRP A 62 -5.20 0.21 -1.30
N CYS A 63 -6.27 -0.14 -2.01
CA CYS A 63 -6.44 -1.45 -2.64
C CYS A 63 -6.98 -1.28 -4.08
N PRO A 64 -6.11 -1.03 -5.07
CA PRO A 64 -6.52 -0.67 -6.44
C PRO A 64 -7.06 -1.86 -7.26
N ARG A 65 -6.69 -3.09 -6.90
CA ARG A 65 -6.98 -4.30 -7.68
C ARG A 65 -8.08 -5.12 -7.00
N LYS A 66 -9.15 -5.45 -7.73
CA LYS A 66 -10.31 -6.22 -7.22
C LYS A 66 -9.94 -7.66 -6.84
N GLU A 67 -8.84 -8.18 -7.39
CA GLU A 67 -8.33 -9.52 -7.13
C GLU A 67 -8.07 -9.73 -5.64
N TYR A 68 -7.57 -8.71 -4.94
CA TYR A 68 -7.38 -8.73 -3.48
C TYR A 68 -8.70 -8.87 -2.72
N SER A 69 -9.75 -8.18 -3.16
CA SER A 69 -11.09 -8.31 -2.57
C SER A 69 -11.69 -9.69 -2.82
N ASN A 70 -11.51 -10.24 -4.02
CA ASN A 70 -11.98 -11.59 -4.38
C ASN A 70 -11.26 -12.68 -3.57
N GLY A 71 -9.93 -12.56 -3.40
CA GLY A 71 -9.18 -13.52 -2.60
C GLY A 71 -9.48 -13.40 -1.11
N LEU A 72 -9.73 -12.20 -0.58
CA LEU A 72 -10.23 -12.04 0.79
C LEU A 72 -11.59 -12.76 0.97
N ALA A 73 -12.53 -12.56 0.04
CA ALA A 73 -13.82 -13.25 0.07
C ALA A 73 -13.65 -14.78 0.01
N SER A 74 -12.76 -15.27 -0.86
CA SER A 74 -12.46 -16.71 -0.96
C SER A 74 -11.82 -17.26 0.31
N PHE A 75 -10.91 -16.51 0.94
CA PHE A 75 -10.22 -16.90 2.17
C PHE A 75 -11.19 -17.10 3.34
N ILE A 76 -12.23 -16.26 3.46
CA ILE A 76 -13.29 -16.39 4.47
C ILE A 76 -14.44 -17.32 4.02
N ASN A 77 -14.23 -18.13 2.98
CA ASN A 77 -15.20 -19.08 2.41
C ASN A 77 -16.53 -18.44 1.96
N MET A 78 -16.45 -17.22 1.45
CA MET A 78 -17.58 -16.47 0.91
C MET A 78 -17.49 -16.35 -0.61
N SER A 79 -18.65 -16.17 -1.25
CA SER A 79 -18.73 -16.11 -2.71
C SER A 79 -18.05 -14.85 -3.28
N SER A 80 -16.94 -15.02 -4.01
CA SER A 80 -16.15 -13.90 -4.55
C SER A 80 -16.92 -13.00 -5.52
N TRP A 81 -17.89 -13.54 -6.28
CA TRP A 81 -18.64 -12.72 -7.24
C TRP A 81 -19.55 -11.69 -6.55
N LEU A 82 -20.06 -12.01 -5.35
CA LEU A 82 -20.95 -11.14 -4.58
C LEU A 82 -20.15 -10.36 -3.53
N PHE A 83 -19.46 -11.06 -2.64
CA PHE A 83 -18.74 -10.45 -1.52
C PHE A 83 -17.45 -9.78 -1.95
N GLY A 84 -16.75 -10.29 -2.98
CA GLY A 84 -15.60 -9.61 -3.57
C GLY A 84 -15.98 -8.28 -4.19
N LYS A 85 -17.14 -8.19 -4.87
CA LYS A 85 -17.68 -6.92 -5.39
C LYS A 85 -18.07 -5.97 -4.27
N LEU A 86 -18.72 -6.47 -3.21
CA LEU A 86 -19.10 -5.65 -2.06
C LEU A 86 -17.87 -5.06 -1.36
N ILE A 87 -16.85 -5.89 -1.08
CA ILE A 87 -15.58 -5.45 -0.48
C ILE A 87 -14.89 -4.44 -1.40
N HIS A 88 -14.75 -4.71 -2.69
CA HIS A 88 -14.11 -3.78 -3.61
C HIS A 88 -14.90 -2.45 -3.71
N TRP A 89 -16.22 -2.50 -3.63
CA TRP A 89 -17.07 -1.31 -3.57
C TRP A 89 -16.87 -0.49 -2.28
N THR A 90 -16.48 -1.10 -1.16
CA THR A 90 -16.16 -0.34 0.06
C THR A 90 -14.73 0.21 0.05
N VAL A 91 -13.75 -0.56 -0.41
CA VAL A 91 -12.32 -0.21 -0.25
C VAL A 91 -11.62 0.32 -1.49
N GLY A 92 -12.17 0.11 -2.69
CA GLY A 92 -11.48 0.41 -3.96
C GLY A 92 -11.22 1.89 -4.24
N ASN A 93 -11.95 2.78 -3.56
CA ASN A 93 -11.75 4.24 -3.63
C ASN A 93 -11.14 4.81 -2.35
N VAL A 94 -10.62 3.96 -1.46
CA VAL A 94 -9.91 4.43 -0.27
C VAL A 94 -8.50 4.84 -0.71
N VAL A 95 -8.07 6.03 -0.29
CA VAL A 95 -6.72 6.54 -0.52
C VAL A 95 -5.91 6.52 0.76
N ILE A 96 -4.60 6.34 0.61
CA ILE A 96 -3.63 6.39 1.71
C ILE A 96 -2.89 7.73 1.67
N PRO A 97 -2.40 8.25 2.82
CA PRO A 97 -1.65 9.50 2.89
C PRO A 97 -0.20 9.32 2.38
N ALA A 98 -0.02 8.67 1.23
CA ALA A 98 1.27 8.43 0.59
C ALA A 98 1.21 8.76 -0.90
N ILE A 99 2.31 9.34 -1.40
CA ILE A 99 2.45 9.79 -2.78
C ILE A 99 3.11 8.65 -3.59
N PRO A 100 2.46 8.12 -4.63
CA PRO A 100 3.01 7.01 -5.40
C PRO A 100 4.27 7.46 -6.17
N ASN A 101 5.36 6.69 -6.01
CA ASN A 101 6.64 6.89 -6.67
C ASN A 101 7.25 8.28 -6.45
N ALA A 102 6.99 8.91 -5.32
CA ALA A 102 7.66 10.15 -4.94
C ALA A 102 9.17 9.94 -4.76
N PRO A 103 10.01 10.95 -5.00
CA PRO A 103 11.44 10.87 -4.71
C PRO A 103 11.69 10.62 -3.22
N LEU A 104 12.65 9.74 -2.89
CA LEU A 104 13.13 9.57 -1.53
C LEU A 104 13.74 10.89 -1.02
N ILE A 105 13.62 11.16 0.29
CA ILE A 105 14.26 12.33 0.90
C ILE A 105 15.77 12.34 0.56
N SER A 106 16.25 13.49 0.10
CA SER A 106 17.66 13.70 -0.26
C SER A 106 18.32 14.62 0.78
N GLY A 107 19.57 14.36 1.15
CA GLY A 107 20.34 15.23 2.05
C GLY A 107 20.27 14.89 3.54
N GLN A 108 19.88 13.66 3.91
CA GLN A 108 20.31 13.12 5.20
C GLN A 108 21.82 12.88 5.17
N ASP A 109 22.48 13.02 6.32
CA ASP A 109 23.88 12.66 6.46
C ASP A 109 24.02 11.15 6.19
N ASP A 110 24.54 10.81 5.02
CA ASP A 110 24.69 9.42 4.54
C ASP A 110 25.47 8.54 5.53
N SER A 111 26.17 9.14 6.49
CA SER A 111 26.90 8.46 7.55
C SER A 111 26.03 7.74 8.59
N GLN A 112 24.76 8.15 8.79
CA GLN A 112 23.89 7.55 9.82
C GLN A 112 22.91 6.49 9.29
N GLY A 113 22.65 6.45 7.97
CA GLY A 113 21.68 5.54 7.38
C GLY A 113 20.23 5.75 7.86
N MET A 114 19.27 5.21 7.13
CA MET A 114 17.84 5.30 7.49
C MET A 114 17.40 3.99 8.19
N PRO A 115 16.71 4.05 9.35
CA PRO A 115 16.20 2.85 10.01
C PRO A 115 15.20 2.13 9.08
N CYS A 116 15.40 0.83 8.90
CA CYS A 116 14.57 -0.01 8.04
C CYS A 116 13.72 -0.98 8.88
N ILE A 117 12.42 -1.01 8.61
CA ILE A 117 11.45 -1.87 9.28
C ILE A 117 10.80 -2.78 8.23
N VAL A 118 10.85 -4.09 8.45
CA VAL A 118 10.18 -5.06 7.59
C VAL A 118 8.90 -5.54 8.27
N PHE A 119 7.76 -5.35 7.60
CA PHE A 119 6.47 -5.87 8.06
C PHE A 119 6.04 -7.10 7.27
N SER A 120 5.48 -8.06 8.02
CA SER A 120 4.79 -9.22 7.49
C SER A 120 3.31 -9.08 7.81
N HIS A 121 2.45 -9.32 6.83
CA HIS A 121 1.02 -9.43 7.10
C HIS A 121 0.68 -10.74 7.84
N GLY A 122 -0.48 -10.75 8.50
CA GLY A 122 -1.09 -11.97 9.03
C GLY A 122 -1.70 -12.86 7.95
N LEU A 123 -2.29 -13.98 8.38
CA LEU A 123 -2.98 -14.91 7.49
C LEU A 123 -4.14 -14.23 6.75
N GLY A 124 -4.29 -14.52 5.45
CA GLY A 124 -5.28 -13.85 4.59
C GLY A 124 -4.91 -12.41 4.22
N GLY A 125 -3.71 -11.97 4.62
CA GLY A 125 -3.19 -10.63 4.41
C GLY A 125 -2.52 -10.39 3.05
N ASN A 126 -2.18 -9.13 2.79
CA ASN A 126 -1.41 -8.69 1.62
C ASN A 126 -0.64 -7.40 1.95
N ARG A 127 0.15 -6.86 1.00
CA ARG A 127 1.00 -5.67 1.25
C ARG A 127 0.26 -4.35 1.44
N PHE A 128 -1.05 -4.31 1.24
CA PHE A 128 -1.84 -3.10 1.49
C PHE A 128 -2.29 -2.99 2.94
N MET A 129 -2.36 -4.11 3.65
CA MET A 129 -2.67 -4.10 5.08
C MET A 129 -1.62 -3.29 5.85
N TYR A 130 -2.03 -2.74 7.00
CA TYR A 130 -1.16 -1.91 7.85
C TYR A 130 -0.68 -0.59 7.23
N SER A 131 -1.21 -0.17 6.07
CA SER A 131 -0.81 1.09 5.42
C SER A 131 -0.82 2.31 6.35
N THR A 132 -1.79 2.45 7.27
CA THR A 132 -1.81 3.53 8.27
C THR A 132 -0.55 3.52 9.13
N TYR A 133 -0.16 2.36 9.66
CA TYR A 133 1.03 2.21 10.50
C TYR A 133 2.31 2.41 9.69
N CYS A 134 2.39 1.84 8.48
CA CYS A 134 3.56 1.99 7.62
C CYS A 134 3.77 3.45 7.19
N CYS A 135 2.69 4.17 6.87
CA CYS A 135 2.76 5.59 6.56
C CYS A 135 3.17 6.40 7.79
N GLU A 136 2.63 6.10 8.97
CA GLU A 136 3.00 6.79 10.21
C GLU A 136 4.50 6.65 10.50
N LEU A 137 5.03 5.43 10.48
CA LEU A 137 6.46 5.18 10.69
C LEU A 137 7.33 5.87 9.64
N ALA A 138 6.93 5.83 8.37
CA ALA A 138 7.65 6.54 7.31
C ALA A 138 7.65 8.07 7.51
N SER A 139 6.55 8.63 8.01
CA SER A 139 6.46 10.06 8.30
C SER A 139 7.40 10.53 9.43
N HIS A 140 7.87 9.60 10.26
CA HIS A 140 8.88 9.82 11.32
C HIS A 140 10.31 9.49 10.87
N GLY A 141 10.53 9.20 9.58
CA GLY A 141 11.87 9.02 9.02
C GLY A 141 12.34 7.57 8.88
N CYS A 142 11.44 6.59 8.90
CA CYS A 142 11.78 5.18 8.67
C CYS A 142 11.54 4.74 7.22
N LEU A 143 12.40 3.85 6.72
CA LEU A 143 12.07 3.02 5.57
C LEU A 143 11.24 1.84 6.05
N VAL A 144 10.07 1.63 5.45
CA VAL A 144 9.18 0.52 5.81
C VAL A 144 8.93 -0.36 4.60
N ALA A 145 9.32 -1.63 4.69
CA ALA A 145 9.11 -2.63 3.66
C ALA A 145 7.97 -3.58 4.06
N MET A 146 6.82 -3.44 3.40
CA MET A 146 5.66 -4.30 3.61
C MET A 146 5.67 -5.45 2.61
N VAL A 147 5.99 -6.65 3.09
CA VAL A 147 6.19 -7.84 2.25
C VAL A 147 4.86 -8.55 2.00
N GLU A 148 4.58 -8.85 0.74
CA GLU A 148 3.56 -9.79 0.30
C GLU A 148 4.21 -11.16 0.06
N HIS A 149 3.82 -12.13 0.88
CA HIS A 149 4.30 -13.49 0.77
C HIS A 149 3.59 -14.22 -0.36
N ARG A 150 4.35 -14.84 -1.27
CA ARG A 150 3.80 -15.76 -2.27
C ARG A 150 3.87 -17.19 -1.73
N TYR A 151 2.73 -17.77 -1.40
CA TYR A 151 2.65 -19.16 -0.93
C TYR A 151 2.37 -20.12 -2.10
N SER A 152 3.39 -20.84 -2.53
CA SER A 152 3.35 -21.78 -3.67
C SER A 152 2.51 -23.07 -3.46
N ARG A 153 1.60 -23.20 -2.48
CA ARG A 153 0.97 -24.52 -2.23
C ARG A 153 -0.54 -24.63 -2.10
N TYR A 154 -1.32 -23.56 -2.17
CA TYR A 154 -2.76 -23.67 -2.36
C TYR A 154 -3.21 -22.44 -3.15
N ASN A 155 -3.66 -22.64 -4.39
CA ASN A 155 -4.42 -21.75 -5.30
C ASN A 155 -4.99 -20.42 -4.73
N LEU A 156 -4.15 -19.60 -4.11
CA LEU A 156 -4.34 -18.19 -3.75
C LEU A 156 -3.28 -17.37 -4.51
N ASP A 157 -2.90 -17.86 -5.69
CA ASP A 157 -2.27 -17.02 -6.70
C ASP A 157 -3.34 -15.99 -7.07
N PHE A 158 -3.26 -14.84 -6.42
CA PHE A 158 -3.81 -13.62 -6.98
C PHE A 158 -3.16 -13.51 -8.36
N ASN A 159 -3.88 -13.88 -9.41
CA ASN A 159 -3.45 -13.65 -10.80
C ASN A 159 -3.35 -12.13 -10.97
N LEU A 160 -2.17 -11.60 -10.70
CA LEU A 160 -1.83 -10.18 -10.76
C LEU A 160 -1.16 -9.80 -12.09
N ASP A 161 -1.19 -10.72 -13.05
CA ASP A 161 -0.80 -10.45 -14.43
C ASP A 161 -1.73 -9.39 -15.08
#